data_AF-A0A7X5WS48-F1
#
_entry.id   AF-A0A7X5WS48-F1
#
_cell.length_a   1.000
_cell.length_b   1.000
_cell.length_c   1.000
_cell.angle_alpha   90.00
_cell.angle_beta   90.00
_cell.angle_gamma   90.00
#
_symmetry.space_group_name_H-M   'P 1'
#
loop_
_entity.id
_entity.type
_entity.pdbx_description
1 polymer ?
#
loop_
_entity_poly.entity_id
_entity_poly.type
_entity_poly.pdbx_seq_one_letter_code
_entity_poly.pdbx_strand_id
1 'polypeptide(L)'
;MAEAYEVLGDPDRRAAYDRGGSFDPADLFASFGGIDEVLARFFGGAGFPFGGGVAAGPAQGEDIGVAVAITLEEAASGIDREVSFRAKVRCGTCEGSGSAPGVDLESCERCGGQGSVRVTRQTFLGTTMAIAPCDHCRGRGRTIVEPCSECAGSGSIADEVTIDVAIPAGVDDGTRIRLAGKGQA
;
A
#
# COMPACT_ATOMS: atom_id res chain seq x y z
N MET A 1 -0.65 18.50 -31.66
CA MET A 1 -1.77 18.63 -32.62
C MET A 1 -1.50 17.78 -33.87
N ALA A 2 -1.44 16.46 -33.70
CA ALA A 2 -1.30 15.49 -34.81
C ALA A 2 -2.30 14.32 -34.67
N GLU A 3 -2.83 14.06 -33.47
CA GLU A 3 -3.77 12.96 -33.20
C GLU A 3 -5.20 13.17 -33.73
N ALA A 4 -5.57 14.39 -34.14
CA ALA A 4 -6.91 14.65 -34.66
C ALA A 4 -7.09 14.27 -36.13
N TYR A 5 -6.01 13.96 -36.86
CA TYR A 5 -6.06 13.71 -38.30
C TYR A 5 -6.06 12.23 -38.70
N GLU A 6 -5.76 11.32 -37.77
CA GLU A 6 -5.66 9.88 -38.09
C GLU A 6 -7.01 9.14 -37.97
N VAL A 7 -7.98 9.76 -37.30
CA VAL A 7 -9.30 9.16 -37.06
C VAL A 7 -10.29 9.40 -38.22
N LEU A 8 -9.99 10.33 -39.14
CA LEU A 8 -10.87 10.65 -40.27
C LEU A 8 -10.44 10.03 -41.62
N GLY A 9 -9.37 9.22 -41.64
CA GLY A 9 -8.87 8.60 -42.87
C GLY A 9 -9.49 7.24 -43.21
N ASP A 10 -10.18 6.59 -42.28
CA ASP A 10 -10.57 5.18 -42.43
C ASP A 10 -12.10 5.01 -42.53
N PRO A 11 -12.65 4.72 -43.73
CA PRO A 11 -14.08 4.66 -43.97
C PRO A 11 -14.79 3.56 -43.15
N ASP A 12 -14.06 2.50 -42.77
CA ASP A 12 -14.63 1.37 -42.02
C ASP A 12 -14.90 1.72 -40.55
N ARG A 13 -14.05 2.57 -39.95
CA ARG A 13 -14.24 3.04 -38.57
C ARG A 13 -15.43 3.98 -38.42
N ARG A 14 -15.67 4.82 -39.43
CA ARG A 14 -16.82 5.73 -39.46
C ARG A 14 -18.13 4.94 -39.61
N ALA A 15 -18.14 3.93 -40.47
CA ALA A 15 -19.29 3.06 -40.69
C ALA A 15 -19.66 2.17 -39.48
N ALA A 16 -18.69 1.88 -38.59
CA ALA A 16 -18.93 1.16 -37.35
C ALA A 16 -19.55 2.05 -36.26
N TYR A 17 -19.12 3.31 -36.19
CA TYR A 17 -19.66 4.30 -35.24
C TYR A 17 -21.08 4.75 -35.64
N ASP A 18 -21.31 5.00 -36.93
CA ASP A 18 -22.59 5.49 -37.47
C ASP A 18 -23.72 4.43 -37.39
N ARG A 19 -23.39 3.14 -37.28
CA ARG A 19 -24.38 2.05 -37.14
C ARG A 19 -24.84 1.80 -35.71
N GLY A 20 -24.42 2.60 -34.74
CA GLY A 20 -24.89 2.48 -33.35
C GLY A 20 -24.57 1.12 -32.73
N GLY A 21 -23.42 0.54 -33.07
CA GLY A 21 -23.02 -0.79 -32.65
C GLY A 21 -22.83 -0.87 -31.14
N SER A 22 -23.70 -1.65 -30.48
CA SER A 22 -23.42 -2.21 -29.16
C SER A 22 -22.07 -2.93 -29.21
N PHE A 23 -21.13 -2.51 -28.36
CA PHE A 23 -19.84 -3.16 -28.18
C PHE A 23 -20.09 -4.57 -27.61
N ASP A 24 -20.12 -5.57 -28.48
CA ASP A 24 -20.08 -6.97 -28.07
C ASP A 24 -18.61 -7.42 -28.02
N PRO A 25 -18.05 -7.74 -26.84
CA PRO A 25 -16.66 -8.16 -26.70
C PRO A 25 -16.31 -9.40 -27.54
N ALA A 26 -17.31 -10.20 -27.93
CA ALA A 26 -17.13 -11.38 -28.78
C ALA A 26 -16.71 -11.03 -30.22
N ASP A 27 -17.21 -9.93 -30.79
CA ASP A 27 -16.90 -9.53 -32.17
C ASP A 27 -15.49 -8.93 -32.31
N LEU A 28 -14.99 -8.27 -31.27
CA LEU A 28 -13.60 -7.82 -31.19
C LEU A 28 -12.61 -8.99 -31.17
N PHE A 29 -13.00 -10.10 -30.53
CA PHE A 29 -12.17 -11.29 -30.39
C PHE A 29 -11.96 -12.01 -31.74
N ALA A 30 -12.99 -12.02 -32.59
CA ALA A 30 -12.94 -12.65 -33.90
C ALA A 30 -12.22 -11.80 -34.96
N SER A 31 -12.35 -10.47 -34.88
CA SER A 31 -11.82 -9.56 -35.92
C SER A 31 -10.34 -9.22 -35.77
N PHE A 32 -9.71 -9.49 -34.63
CA PHE A 32 -8.34 -9.05 -34.32
C PHE A 32 -7.33 -10.17 -34.01
N GLY A 33 -7.58 -11.39 -34.49
CA GLY A 33 -6.54 -12.44 -34.48
C GLY A 33 -6.17 -12.99 -33.10
N GLY A 34 -7.01 -12.74 -32.09
CA GLY A 34 -6.79 -13.21 -30.72
C GLY A 34 -6.68 -12.07 -29.71
N ILE A 35 -6.86 -12.42 -28.44
CA ILE A 35 -6.79 -11.51 -27.29
C ILE A 35 -5.47 -10.77 -27.20
N ASP A 36 -4.37 -11.41 -27.58
CA ASP A 36 -3.02 -10.85 -27.40
C ASP A 36 -2.80 -9.57 -28.24
N GLU A 37 -3.39 -9.48 -29.44
CA GLU A 37 -3.18 -8.35 -30.35
C GLU A 37 -4.12 -7.17 -30.04
N VAL A 38 -5.36 -7.45 -29.60
CA VAL A 38 -6.27 -6.43 -29.05
C VAL A 38 -5.66 -5.78 -27.82
N LEU A 39 -5.05 -6.59 -26.97
CA LEU A 39 -4.47 -6.16 -25.72
C LEU A 39 -3.22 -5.29 -25.94
N ALA A 40 -2.34 -5.69 -26.87
CA ALA A 40 -1.15 -4.93 -27.23
C ALA A 40 -1.46 -3.58 -27.88
N ARG A 41 -2.54 -3.50 -28.66
CA ARG A 41 -2.91 -2.30 -29.43
C ARG A 41 -3.76 -1.31 -28.63
N PHE A 42 -4.51 -1.77 -27.63
CA PHE A 42 -5.27 -0.91 -26.72
C PHE A 42 -4.44 -0.42 -25.52
N PHE A 43 -3.44 -1.20 -25.10
CA PHE A 43 -2.56 -0.89 -23.95
C PHE A 43 -1.08 -0.75 -24.34
N GLY A 44 -0.83 -0.18 -25.52
CA GLY A 44 0.47 0.36 -25.95
C GLY A 44 1.71 -0.31 -25.37
N GLY A 45 2.05 -1.51 -25.87
CA GLY A 45 3.43 -2.03 -25.84
C GLY A 45 4.14 -2.12 -24.49
N ALA A 46 3.42 -2.17 -23.36
CA ALA A 46 3.98 -2.41 -22.04
C ALA A 46 3.29 -3.63 -21.45
N GLY A 47 4.08 -4.69 -21.21
CA GLY A 47 3.59 -5.97 -20.71
C GLY A 47 2.61 -5.81 -19.54
N PHE A 48 1.49 -6.52 -19.65
CA PHE A 48 0.47 -6.60 -18.62
C PHE A 48 1.11 -6.97 -17.28
N PRO A 49 0.98 -6.14 -16.23
CA PRO A 49 1.38 -6.51 -14.88
C PRO A 49 0.29 -7.36 -14.21
N PHE A 50 -0.28 -8.34 -14.91
CA PHE A 50 -1.28 -9.25 -14.32
C PHE A 50 -0.67 -10.46 -13.61
N GLY A 51 0.62 -10.38 -13.26
CA GLY A 51 1.35 -11.47 -12.60
C GLY A 51 2.26 -11.04 -11.45
N GLY A 52 2.22 -9.78 -11.03
CA GLY A 52 2.94 -9.30 -9.86
C GLY A 52 1.94 -8.92 -8.79
N GLY A 53 1.57 -9.86 -7.92
CA GLY A 53 0.90 -9.50 -6.67
C GLY A 53 1.75 -8.41 -6.03
N VAL A 54 1.18 -7.21 -5.89
CA VAL A 54 1.82 -6.13 -5.16
C VAL A 54 2.10 -6.74 -3.80
N ALA A 55 3.36 -7.05 -3.52
CA ALA A 55 3.76 -7.45 -2.18
C ALA A 55 3.25 -6.30 -1.32
N ALA A 56 2.23 -6.58 -0.49
CA ALA A 56 1.79 -5.64 0.50
C ALA A 56 3.01 -5.46 1.41
N GLY A 57 3.83 -4.47 1.07
CA GLY A 57 4.91 -4.02 1.92
C GLY A 57 4.31 -3.68 3.29
N PRO A 58 5.16 -3.57 4.33
CA PRO A 58 4.68 -3.17 5.64
C PRO A 58 3.73 -1.98 5.50
N ALA A 59 2.50 -2.15 6.01
CA ALA A 59 1.47 -1.13 5.91
C ALA A 59 2.06 0.15 6.50
N GLN A 60 2.03 1.24 5.74
CA GLN A 60 2.55 2.51 6.21
C GLN A 60 1.76 2.90 7.47
N GLY A 61 2.48 3.22 8.54
CA GLY A 61 1.88 3.68 9.79
C GLY A 61 1.06 4.95 9.56
N GLU A 62 0.01 5.12 10.37
CA GLU A 62 -0.86 6.29 10.28
C GLU A 62 -0.11 7.58 10.63
N ASP A 63 -0.44 8.67 9.93
CA ASP A 63 0.10 10.00 10.21
C ASP A 63 -0.42 10.51 11.56
N ILE A 64 0.46 11.12 12.36
CA ILE A 64 0.12 11.78 13.62
C ILE A 64 0.25 13.28 13.44
N GLY A 65 -0.82 14.02 13.73
CA GLY A 65 -0.82 15.49 13.78
C GLY A 65 -0.75 15.99 15.21
N VAL A 66 0.22 16.85 15.52
CA VAL A 66 0.36 17.51 16.82
C VAL A 66 0.26 19.01 16.64
N ALA A 67 -0.60 19.66 17.42
CA ALA A 67 -0.73 21.12 17.43
C ALA A 67 0.22 21.71 18.47
N VAL A 68 1.06 22.66 18.06
CA VAL A 68 2.02 23.35 18.92
C VAL A 68 1.66 24.82 18.96
N ALA A 69 1.40 25.36 20.15
CA ALA A 69 1.13 26.78 20.36
C ALA A 69 2.41 27.51 20.71
N ILE A 70 2.85 28.41 19.82
CA ILE A 70 4.02 29.30 20.00
C ILE A 70 3.56 30.74 20.22
N THR A 71 4.41 31.56 20.83
CA THR A 71 4.15 33.00 20.95
C THR A 71 4.49 33.73 19.64
N LEU A 72 4.01 34.97 19.50
CA LEU A 72 4.31 35.81 18.34
C LEU A 72 5.82 36.09 18.22
N GLU A 73 6.48 36.29 19.36
CA GLU A 73 7.92 36.54 19.43
C GLU A 73 8.71 35.30 18.98
N GLU A 74 8.32 34.11 19.43
CA GLU A 74 8.91 32.83 19.02
C GLU A 74 8.71 32.57 17.53
N ALA A 75 7.53 32.89 17.00
CA ALA A 75 7.24 32.81 15.57
C ALA A 75 8.12 33.77 14.75
N ALA A 76 8.39 34.97 15.28
CA ALA A 76 9.23 35.98 14.62
C ALA A 76 10.73 35.63 14.64
N SER A 77 11.23 35.06 15.74
CA SER A 77 12.65 34.69 15.87
C SER A 77 13.00 33.30 15.33
N GLY A 78 12.01 32.40 15.23
CA GLY A 78 12.24 30.96 15.11
C GLY A 78 12.64 30.36 16.46
N ILE A 79 12.35 29.07 16.64
CA ILE A 79 12.64 28.33 17.87
C ILE A 79 12.80 26.83 17.60
N ASP A 80 13.72 26.19 18.31
CA ASP A 80 13.75 24.72 18.44
C ASP A 80 12.88 24.33 19.63
N ARG A 81 11.83 23.54 19.37
CA ARG A 81 10.86 23.16 20.41
C ARG A 81 10.75 21.66 20.54
N GLU A 82 10.83 21.21 21.79
CA GLU A 82 10.57 19.83 22.16
C GLU A 82 9.06 19.56 22.14
N VAL A 83 8.64 18.55 21.37
CA VAL A 83 7.25 18.14 21.22
C VAL A 83 7.12 16.68 21.58
N SER A 84 6.31 16.38 22.60
CA SER A 84 5.97 15.01 23.00
C SER A 84 4.59 14.61 22.49
N PHE A 85 4.48 13.36 22.03
CA PHE A 85 3.21 12.77 21.59
C PHE A 85 3.21 11.26 21.80
N ARG A 86 2.02 10.68 21.96
CA ARG A 86 1.88 9.22 22.05
C ARG A 86 1.84 8.59 20.67
N ALA A 87 2.69 7.61 20.43
CA ALA A 87 2.73 6.83 19.20
C ALA A 87 2.92 5.35 19.49
N LYS A 88 2.55 4.50 18.53
CA LYS A 88 2.99 3.11 18.53
C LYS A 88 4.44 3.06 18.09
N VAL A 89 5.30 2.61 18.99
CA VAL A 89 6.73 2.41 18.75
C VAL A 89 7.04 0.93 18.71
N ARG A 90 8.13 0.58 18.02
CA ARG A 90 8.65 -0.79 17.99
C ARG A 90 8.99 -1.22 19.42
N CYS A 91 8.48 -2.37 19.85
CA CYS A 91 8.78 -2.92 21.17
C CYS A 91 10.29 -3.19 21.29
N GLY A 92 10.93 -2.59 22.30
CA GLY A 92 12.37 -2.74 22.53
C GLY A 92 12.75 -4.15 22.98
N THR A 93 11.91 -4.80 23.78
CA THR A 93 12.19 -6.15 24.30
C THR A 93 12.28 -7.21 23.20
N CYS A 94 11.37 -7.18 22.23
CA CYS A 94 11.33 -8.18 21.14
C CYS A 94 11.81 -7.64 19.79
N GLU A 95 12.27 -6.39 19.76
CA GLU A 95 12.63 -5.66 18.54
C GLU A 95 11.57 -5.81 17.43
N GLY A 96 10.29 -5.70 17.77
CA GLY A 96 9.20 -5.80 16.80
C GLY A 96 8.85 -7.20 16.27
N SER A 97 9.54 -8.26 16.72
CA SER A 97 9.20 -9.64 16.33
C SER A 97 7.87 -10.12 16.95
N GLY A 98 7.51 -9.57 18.12
CA GLY A 98 6.41 -10.05 18.95
C GLY A 98 6.72 -11.34 19.72
N SER A 99 7.89 -11.95 19.52
CA SER A 99 8.33 -13.15 20.24
C SER A 99 9.02 -12.80 21.56
N ALA A 100 9.00 -13.72 22.52
CA ALA A 100 9.81 -13.59 23.74
C ALA A 100 11.32 -13.49 23.39
N PRO A 101 12.12 -12.71 24.13
CA PRO A 101 13.55 -12.60 23.90
C PRO A 101 14.24 -13.96 23.94
N GLY A 102 15.01 -14.29 22.90
CA GLY A 102 15.71 -15.57 22.80
C GLY A 102 14.85 -16.75 22.34
N VAL A 103 13.56 -16.53 22.04
CA VAL A 103 12.68 -17.55 21.44
C VAL A 103 12.52 -17.24 19.95
N ASP A 104 13.01 -18.14 19.12
CA ASP A 104 12.91 -18.02 17.66
C ASP A 104 11.48 -18.20 17.16
N LEU A 105 11.17 -17.51 16.07
CA LEU A 105 9.89 -17.64 15.38
C LEU A 105 9.86 -18.93 14.54
N GLU A 106 8.83 -19.74 14.74
CA GLU A 106 8.66 -20.97 13.98
C GLU A 106 8.08 -20.72 12.59
N SER A 107 8.42 -21.58 11.63
CA SER A 107 7.80 -21.57 10.30
C SER A 107 6.30 -21.82 10.43
N CYS A 108 5.47 -20.98 9.80
CA CYS A 108 4.04 -21.21 9.80
C CYS A 108 3.70 -22.46 8.99
N GLU A 109 3.22 -23.50 9.66
CA GLU A 109 2.88 -24.81 9.05
C GLU A 109 1.86 -24.68 7.92
N ARG A 110 0.90 -23.76 8.05
CA ARG A 110 -0.17 -23.58 7.06
C ARG A 110 0.30 -23.04 5.71
N CYS A 111 1.34 -22.20 5.71
CA CYS A 111 1.91 -21.62 4.48
C CYS A 111 3.34 -22.10 4.18
N GLY A 112 3.91 -22.97 5.01
CA GLY A 112 5.28 -23.44 4.89
C GLY A 112 6.32 -22.31 4.88
N GLY A 113 6.09 -21.23 5.62
CA GLY A 113 6.99 -20.07 5.62
C GLY A 113 6.70 -19.00 4.56
N GLN A 114 5.77 -19.23 3.63
CA GLN A 114 5.56 -18.34 2.47
C GLN A 114 4.75 -17.08 2.78
N GLY A 115 4.04 -17.03 3.91
CA GLY A 115 3.17 -15.91 4.28
C GLY A 115 1.89 -15.80 3.45
N SER A 116 1.73 -16.57 2.38
CA SER A 116 0.54 -16.58 1.53
C SER A 116 0.03 -18.00 1.29
N VAL A 117 -1.26 -18.12 0.99
CA VAL A 117 -1.93 -19.39 0.68
C VAL A 117 -2.79 -19.24 -0.57
N ARG A 118 -2.89 -20.32 -1.35
CA ARG A 118 -3.80 -20.36 -2.51
C ARG A 118 -5.20 -20.67 -2.01
N VAL A 119 -6.14 -19.79 -2.30
CA VAL A 119 -7.54 -19.94 -1.92
C VAL A 119 -8.36 -20.10 -3.19
N THR A 120 -9.02 -21.25 -3.32
CA THR A 120 -10.01 -21.48 -4.37
C THR A 120 -11.33 -20.85 -3.94
N ARG A 121 -11.82 -19.87 -4.70
CA ARG A 121 -13.13 -19.25 -4.49
C ARG A 121 -14.08 -19.69 -5.58
N GLN A 122 -15.25 -20.15 -5.19
CA GLN A 122 -16.33 -20.43 -6.12
C GLN A 122 -17.09 -19.13 -6.37
N THR A 123 -17.15 -18.73 -7.63
CA THR A 123 -17.89 -17.56 -8.10
C THR A 123 -19.02 -18.01 -9.01
N PHE A 124 -19.94 -17.10 -9.32
CA PHE A 124 -21.00 -17.35 -10.30
C PHE A 124 -20.46 -17.79 -11.68
N LEU A 125 -19.25 -17.35 -12.04
CA LEU A 125 -18.58 -17.67 -13.31
C LEU A 125 -17.68 -18.93 -13.23
N GLY A 126 -17.70 -19.66 -12.11
CA GLY A 126 -16.90 -20.87 -11.90
C GLY A 126 -15.86 -20.73 -10.78
N THR A 127 -14.94 -21.69 -10.69
CA THR A 127 -13.90 -21.74 -9.66
C THR A 127 -12.68 -20.91 -10.07
N THR A 128 -12.38 -19.88 -9.30
CA THR A 128 -11.18 -19.04 -9.48
C THR A 128 -10.17 -19.32 -8.37
N MET A 129 -8.89 -19.45 -8.70
CA MET A 129 -7.81 -19.50 -7.71
C MET A 129 -7.25 -18.10 -7.47
N ALA A 130 -7.13 -17.71 -6.20
CA ALA A 130 -6.52 -16.45 -5.80
C ALA A 130 -5.41 -16.69 -4.76
N ILE A 131 -4.42 -15.82 -4.71
CA ILE A 131 -3.42 -15.79 -3.64
C ILE A 131 -3.94 -14.84 -2.55
N ALA A 132 -3.97 -15.31 -1.31
CA ALA A 132 -4.36 -14.51 -0.16
C ALA A 132 -3.26 -14.58 0.92
N PRO A 133 -3.14 -13.55 1.80
CA PRO A 133 -2.29 -13.66 2.98
C PRO A 133 -2.74 -14.85 3.83
N CYS A 134 -1.78 -15.59 4.37
CA CYS A 134 -2.07 -16.68 5.30
C CYS A 134 -2.77 -16.11 6.54
N ASP A 135 -3.94 -16.64 6.88
CA ASP A 135 -4.73 -16.25 8.05
C ASP A 135 -4.08 -16.65 9.38
N HIS A 136 -3.33 -17.76 9.40
CA HIS A 136 -2.63 -18.23 10.60
C HIS A 136 -1.48 -17.32 11.02
N CYS A 137 -0.61 -16.91 10.09
CA CYS A 137 0.52 -16.01 10.38
C CYS A 137 0.28 -14.56 9.95
N ARG A 138 -0.92 -14.23 9.45
CA ARG A 138 -1.30 -12.90 8.94
C ARG A 138 -0.30 -12.32 7.94
N GLY A 139 0.21 -13.14 7.03
CA GLY A 139 1.20 -12.69 6.05
C GLY A 139 2.67 -12.83 6.47
N ARG A 140 2.98 -13.06 7.74
CA ARG A 140 4.36 -13.03 8.26
C ARG A 140 5.22 -14.22 7.84
N GLY A 141 4.61 -15.33 7.41
CA GLY A 141 5.30 -16.59 7.15
C GLY A 141 5.77 -17.33 8.41
N ARG A 142 5.78 -16.66 9.56
CA ARG A 142 6.22 -17.20 10.84
C ARG A 142 5.14 -17.09 11.92
N THR A 143 5.18 -17.99 12.89
CA THR A 143 4.26 -18.03 14.03
C THR A 143 5.04 -17.74 15.32
N ILE A 144 4.41 -17.03 16.24
CA ILE A 144 4.94 -16.76 17.58
C ILE A 144 4.59 -17.96 18.47
N VAL A 145 5.60 -18.65 18.99
CA VAL A 145 5.41 -19.75 19.95
C VAL A 145 5.15 -19.18 21.34
N GLU A 146 6.03 -18.28 21.77
CA GLU A 146 5.93 -17.58 23.05
C GLU A 146 5.81 -16.08 22.81
N PRO A 147 4.66 -15.46 23.13
CA PRO A 147 4.48 -14.02 22.93
C PRO A 147 5.37 -13.23 23.87
N CYS A 148 5.90 -12.12 23.37
CA CYS A 148 6.61 -11.14 24.18
C CYS A 148 5.71 -10.64 25.32
N SER A 149 6.21 -10.66 26.55
CA SER A 149 5.48 -10.22 27.74
C SER A 149 5.13 -8.73 27.72
N GLU A 150 5.96 -7.89 27.08
CA GLU A 150 5.76 -6.45 27.04
C GLU A 150 4.68 -6.02 26.03
N CYS A 151 4.73 -6.56 24.81
CA CYS A 151 3.82 -6.17 23.72
C CYS A 151 2.71 -7.19 23.43
N ALA A 152 2.65 -8.30 24.19
CA ALA A 152 1.69 -9.39 24.03
C ALA A 152 1.59 -9.93 22.59
N GLY A 153 2.72 -10.02 21.88
CA GLY A 153 2.78 -10.53 20.51
C GLY A 153 2.44 -9.53 19.39
N SER A 154 2.20 -8.26 19.73
CA SER A 154 1.91 -7.22 18.73
C SER A 154 3.17 -6.71 18.01
N GLY A 155 4.33 -6.72 18.67
CA GLY A 155 5.58 -6.14 18.17
C GLY A 155 5.69 -4.63 18.37
N SER A 156 4.65 -3.98 18.87
CA SER A 156 4.61 -2.52 19.09
C SER A 156 4.02 -2.19 20.45
N ILE A 157 4.50 -1.14 21.10
CA ILE A 157 3.92 -0.61 22.34
C ILE A 157 3.50 0.85 22.14
N ALA A 158 2.47 1.29 22.86
CA ALA A 158 2.12 2.70 22.89
C ALA A 158 3.05 3.41 23.87
N ASP A 159 3.85 4.35 23.37
CA ASP A 159 4.82 5.08 24.18
C ASP A 159 4.80 6.58 23.86
N GLU A 160 5.31 7.39 24.79
CA GLU A 160 5.48 8.82 24.60
C GLU A 160 6.81 9.08 23.89
N VAL A 161 6.73 9.62 22.68
CA VAL A 161 7.88 9.96 21.85
C VAL A 161 8.07 11.46 21.90
N THR A 162 9.27 11.87 22.24
CA THR A 162 9.69 13.26 22.27
C THR A 162 10.62 13.54 21.10
N ILE A 163 10.33 14.59 20.34
CA ILE A 163 11.15 15.03 19.21
C ILE A 163 11.42 16.53 19.28
N ASP A 164 12.62 16.93 18.88
CA ASP A 164 12.95 18.33 18.64
C ASP A 164 12.49 18.76 17.24
N VAL A 165 11.67 19.81 17.20
CA VAL A 165 11.15 20.39 15.97
C VAL A 165 11.70 21.81 15.82
N ALA A 166 12.49 22.02 14.77
CA ALA A 166 12.93 23.35 14.38
C ALA A 166 11.78 24.09 13.68
N ILE A 167 11.26 25.13 14.34
CA ILE A 167 10.23 26.02 13.80
C ILE A 167 10.94 27.25 13.20
N PRO A 168 10.91 27.44 11.88
CA PRO A 168 11.59 28.56 11.23
C PRO A 168 10.95 29.90 11.61
N ALA A 169 11.74 30.97 11.50
CA ALA A 169 11.23 32.32 11.69
C ALA A 169 10.22 32.70 10.60
N GLY A 170 9.20 33.48 10.97
CA GLY A 170 8.15 33.97 10.07
C GLY A 170 7.08 32.93 9.73
N VAL A 171 6.83 31.95 10.61
CA VAL A 171 5.72 31.00 10.43
C VAL A 171 4.37 31.64 10.76
N ASP A 172 3.38 31.33 9.93
CA ASP A 172 1.99 31.75 10.13
C ASP A 172 1.15 30.66 10.81
N ASP A 173 0.00 31.06 11.37
CA ASP A 173 -0.99 30.13 11.91
C ASP A 173 -1.41 29.08 10.86
N GLY A 174 -1.45 27.82 11.28
CA GLY A 174 -1.82 26.69 10.42
C GLY A 174 -0.69 26.15 9.53
N THR A 175 0.53 26.69 9.66
CA THR A 175 1.73 26.10 9.05
C THR A 175 1.90 24.65 9.51
N ARG A 176 2.21 23.75 8.56
CA ARG A 176 2.44 22.32 8.84
C ARG A 176 3.87 21.95 8.50
N ILE A 177 4.60 21.41 9.46
CA ILE A 177 5.94 20.86 9.28
C ILE A 177 5.82 19.34 9.26
N ARG A 178 6.25 18.71 8.16
CA ARG A 178 6.23 17.25 8.02
C ARG A 178 7.56 16.66 8.44
N LEU A 179 7.53 15.73 9.39
CA LEU A 179 8.70 14.99 9.84
C LEU A 179 8.58 13.54 9.36
N ALA A 180 9.48 13.13 8.47
CA ALA A 180 9.49 11.77 7.91
C ALA A 180 10.07 10.76 8.92
N GLY A 181 9.50 9.56 8.95
CA GLY A 181 10.01 8.45 9.77
C GLY A 181 9.76 8.56 11.28
N LYS A 182 8.88 9.47 11.71
CA LYS A 182 8.49 9.69 13.12
C LYS A 182 7.01 9.39 13.40
N GLY A 183 6.32 8.78 12.43
CA GLY A 183 4.93 8.31 12.57
C GLY A 183 4.85 6.95 13.26
N GLN A 184 3.66 6.34 13.24
CA GLN A 184 3.44 5.03 13.86
C GLN A 184 4.29 3.93 13.17
N ALA A 185 4.73 2.95 13.96
CA ALA A 185 5.36 1.71 13.51
C ALA A 185 4.47 0.49 13.81
#